data_AF-A0A7C6B3R5-F1
#
_entry.id   AF-A0A7C6B3R5-F1
#
_cell.length_a   1.000
_cell.length_b   1.000
_cell.length_c   1.000
_cell.angle_alpha   90.00
_cell.angle_beta   90.00
_cell.angle_gamma   90.00
#
_symmetry.space_group_name_H-M   'P 1'
#
loop_
_entity.id
_entity.type
_entity.pdbx_description
1 polymer ?
#
loop_
_entity_poly.entity_id
_entity_poly.type
_entity_poly.pdbx_seq_one_letter_code
_entity_poly.pdbx_strand_id
1 'polypeptide(L)'
;MQRSNREVVVISADGDFRNLVTKAIGVNGRIGIQVVSGSLSEILRNLDLNEVRVLVIDIHDRRQDDLDALQQLMGNIGDAIPVIAVVESF
;
A
#
# COMPACT_ATOMS: atom_id res chain seq x y z
N MET A 1 4.29 12.92 -22.79
CA MET A 1 3.72 12.97 -21.43
C MET A 1 4.19 11.72 -20.71
N GLN A 2 5.17 11.85 -19.81
CA GLN A 2 5.78 10.71 -19.11
C GLN A 2 4.79 10.30 -18.02
N ARG A 3 4.15 9.12 -18.15
CA ARG A 3 3.26 8.61 -17.11
C ARG A 3 4.08 8.36 -15.85
N SER A 4 3.68 8.98 -14.74
CA SER A 4 4.08 8.57 -13.40
C SER A 4 3.60 7.14 -13.18
N ASN A 5 4.48 6.15 -13.36
CA ASN A 5 4.08 4.75 -13.22
C ASN A 5 3.91 4.44 -11.72
N ARG A 6 2.70 4.60 -11.18
CA ARG A 6 2.30 4.23 -9.81
C ARG A 6 1.25 3.14 -9.85
N GLU A 7 1.53 2.08 -10.57
CA GLU A 7 0.58 0.98 -10.75
C GLU A 7 0.38 0.22 -9.43
N VAL A 8 1.45 0.08 -8.64
CA VAL A 8 1.41 -0.57 -7.33
C VAL A 8 1.85 0.42 -6.26
N VAL A 9 0.97 0.68 -5.29
CA VAL A 9 1.32 1.44 -4.10
C VAL A 9 1.42 0.48 -2.92
N VAL A 10 2.53 0.57 -2.21
CA VAL A 10 2.82 -0.23 -1.03
C VAL A 10 2.90 0.66 0.18
N ILE A 11 2.18 0.31 1.22
CA ILE A 11 2.12 1.02 2.50
C ILE A 11 2.71 0.11 3.56
N SER A 12 3.73 0.59 4.28
CA SER A 12 4.27 -0.14 5.42
C SER A 12 5.03 0.79 6.36
N ALA A 13 4.91 0.53 7.65
CA ALA A 13 5.73 1.18 8.68
C ALA A 13 7.15 0.58 8.77
N ASP A 14 7.36 -0.60 8.18
CA ASP A 14 8.64 -1.32 8.20
C ASP A 14 9.56 -0.84 7.06
N GLY A 15 10.74 -0.34 7.45
CA GLY A 15 11.78 0.09 6.52
C GLY A 15 12.39 -1.07 5.72
N ASP A 16 12.41 -2.28 6.27
CA ASP A 16 12.94 -3.46 5.60
C ASP A 16 11.97 -4.00 4.54
N PHE A 17 10.67 -3.82 4.76
CA PHE A 17 9.62 -4.14 3.80
C PHE A 17 9.82 -3.45 2.44
N ARG A 18 10.27 -2.18 2.45
CA ARG A 18 10.60 -1.45 1.21
C ARG A 18 11.66 -2.17 0.38
N ASN A 19 12.72 -2.64 1.04
CA ASN A 19 13.82 -3.33 0.38
C ASN A 19 13.36 -4.69 -0.17
N LEU A 20 12.53 -5.40 0.59
CA LEU A 20 11.91 -6.66 0.18
C LEU A 20 11.04 -6.49 -1.07
N VAL A 21 10.11 -5.53 -1.05
CA VAL A 21 9.18 -5.26 -2.16
C VAL A 21 9.91 -4.84 -3.43
N THR A 22 10.92 -3.99 -3.29
CA THR A 22 11.75 -3.57 -4.43
C THR A 22 12.46 -4.76 -5.04
N LYS A 23 12.97 -5.70 -4.23
CA LYS A 23 13.59 -6.95 -4.71
C LYS A 23 12.56 -7.94 -5.30
N ALA A 24 11.34 -7.99 -4.80
CA ALA A 24 10.33 -8.93 -5.25
C ALA A 24 9.69 -8.49 -6.58
N ILE A 25 9.34 -7.21 -6.70
CA ILE A 25 8.55 -6.68 -7.82
C ILE A 25 9.44 -5.91 -8.82
N GLY A 26 10.50 -5.25 -8.35
CA GLY A 26 11.37 -4.40 -9.16
C GLY A 26 12.24 -5.14 -10.18
N VAL A 27 12.37 -6.47 -10.08
CA VAL A 27 13.22 -7.29 -10.97
C VAL A 27 12.75 -7.25 -12.44
N ASN A 28 11.47 -6.94 -12.68
CA ASN A 28 10.91 -6.92 -14.03
C ASN A 28 10.86 -5.54 -14.69
N GLY A 29 11.19 -4.44 -13.97
CA GLY A 29 11.31 -3.06 -14.50
C GLY A 29 10.09 -2.45 -15.20
N ARG A 30 9.01 -3.22 -15.37
CA ARG A 30 7.81 -2.88 -16.14
C ARG A 30 6.68 -2.31 -15.30
N ILE A 31 6.70 -2.57 -14.00
CA ILE A 31 5.66 -2.17 -13.07
C ILE A 31 6.16 -1.00 -12.25
N GLY A 32 5.36 0.06 -12.25
CA GLY A 32 5.62 1.24 -11.44
C GLY A 32 5.26 0.99 -9.99
N ILE A 33 6.24 1.04 -9.08
CA ILE A 33 6.05 0.80 -7.65
C ILE A 33 6.36 2.06 -6.87
N GLN A 34 5.44 2.45 -6.00
CA GLN A 34 5.68 3.47 -4.98
C GLN A 34 5.56 2.82 -3.60
N VAL A 35 6.60 2.98 -2.78
CA VAL A 35 6.55 2.58 -1.37
C VAL A 35 6.36 3.84 -0.52
N VAL A 36 5.29 3.86 0.26
CA VAL A 36 4.94 4.89 1.22
C VAL A 36 5.24 4.35 2.62
N SER A 37 6.14 5.03 3.32
CA SER A 37 6.52 4.65 4.68
C SER A 37 5.57 5.27 5.70
N GLY A 38 5.05 4.44 6.61
CA GLY A 38 4.13 4.84 7.67
C GLY A 38 3.02 3.82 7.88
N SER A 39 2.31 3.94 8.99
CA SER A 39 1.09 3.15 9.22
C SER A 39 -0.05 3.64 8.31
N LEU A 40 -1.05 2.79 8.05
CA LEU A 40 -2.18 3.17 7.20
C LEU A 40 -2.94 4.36 7.78
N SER A 41 -3.16 4.36 9.09
CA SER A 41 -3.90 5.43 9.80
C SER A 41 -3.25 6.81 9.65
N GLU A 42 -1.92 6.89 9.63
CA GLU A 42 -1.17 8.13 9.46
C GLU A 42 -1.28 8.70 8.05
N ILE A 43 -1.24 7.84 7.04
CA ILE A 43 -1.11 8.27 5.65
C ILE A 43 -2.44 8.40 4.92
N LEU A 44 -3.50 7.75 5.41
CA LEU A 44 -4.80 7.65 4.72
C LEU A 44 -5.36 9.02 4.31
N ARG A 45 -5.15 10.04 5.14
CA ARG A 45 -5.62 11.42 4.87
C ARG A 45 -4.95 12.09 3.66
N ASN A 46 -3.74 11.65 3.33
CA ASN A 46 -2.91 12.24 2.27
C ASN A 46 -2.66 11.25 1.12
N LEU A 47 -3.34 10.10 1.13
CA LEU A 47 -3.11 9.04 0.17
C LEU A 47 -3.70 9.42 -1.18
N ASP A 48 -2.83 9.73 -2.13
CA ASP A 48 -3.20 9.97 -3.53
C ASP A 48 -3.31 8.63 -4.26
N LEU A 49 -4.55 8.24 -4.58
CA LEU A 49 -4.87 6.98 -5.25
C LEU A 49 -5.07 7.13 -6.76
N ASN A 50 -4.76 8.30 -7.32
CA ASN A 50 -4.80 8.49 -8.76
C ASN A 50 -3.79 7.57 -9.45
N GLU A 51 -4.25 6.91 -10.51
CA GLU A 51 -3.44 5.98 -11.34
C GLU A 51 -3.01 4.67 -10.63
N VAL A 52 -3.44 4.44 -9.39
CA VAL A 52 -3.17 3.21 -8.64
C VAL A 52 -3.99 2.05 -9.19
N ARG A 53 -3.34 0.93 -9.47
CA ARG A 53 -3.97 -0.31 -9.95
C ARG A 53 -4.11 -1.36 -8.87
N VAL A 54 -3.19 -1.37 -7.90
CA VAL A 54 -3.20 -2.29 -6.76
C VAL A 54 -2.63 -1.57 -5.54
N LEU A 55 -3.28 -1.76 -4.39
CA LEU A 55 -2.75 -1.37 -3.07
C LEU A 55 -2.25 -2.60 -2.33
N VAL A 56 -1.03 -2.53 -1.82
CA VAL A 56 -0.49 -3.51 -0.87
C VAL A 56 -0.30 -2.81 0.45
N ILE A 57 -0.90 -3.33 1.51
CA ILE A 57 -0.92 -2.67 2.81
C ILE A 57 -0.43 -3.65 3.86
N ASP A 58 0.68 -3.32 4.48
CA ASP A 58 1.14 -3.96 5.69
C ASP A 58 0.27 -3.49 6.87
N ILE A 59 -0.42 -4.43 7.49
CA ILE A 59 -1.39 -4.21 8.57
C ILE A 59 -0.92 -4.95 9.81
N HIS A 60 -0.84 -4.24 10.93
CA HIS A 60 -0.68 -4.85 12.24
C HIS A 60 -2.06 -5.20 12.80
N ASP A 61 -2.46 -6.46 12.71
CA ASP A 61 -3.79 -6.94 13.12
C ASP A 61 -4.13 -6.72 14.61
N ARG A 62 -3.11 -6.49 15.45
CA ARG A 62 -3.26 -6.13 16.87
C ARG A 62 -3.48 -4.63 17.13
N ARG A 63 -3.39 -3.78 16.10
CA ARG A 63 -3.62 -2.33 16.22
C ARG A 63 -5.00 -1.99 15.66
N GLN A 64 -5.93 -1.64 16.56
CA GLN A 64 -7.28 -1.27 16.16
C GLN A 64 -7.30 -0.11 15.15
N ASP A 65 -6.42 0.87 15.32
CA ASP A 65 -6.30 2.02 14.42
C ASP A 65 -6.00 1.63 12.96
N ASP A 66 -5.21 0.56 12.74
CA ASP A 66 -4.91 0.08 11.39
C ASP A 66 -6.13 -0.64 10.77
N LEU A 67 -6.90 -1.38 11.58
CA LEU A 67 -8.13 -2.03 11.14
C LEU A 67 -9.23 -1.01 10.81
N ASP A 68 -9.38 0.02 11.65
CA ASP A 68 -10.34 1.10 11.42
C ASP A 68 -9.96 1.91 10.17
N ALA A 69 -8.66 2.19 9.98
CA ALA A 69 -8.16 2.85 8.78
C ALA A 69 -8.36 1.99 7.52
N LEU A 70 -8.20 0.67 7.61
CA LEU A 70 -8.48 -0.24 6.51
C LEU A 70 -9.97 -0.24 6.16
N GLN A 71 -10.86 -0.29 7.15
CA GLN A 71 -12.29 -0.18 6.92
C GLN A 71 -12.67 1.15 6.26
N GLN A 72 -12.10 2.26 6.75
CA GLN A 72 -12.30 3.58 6.16
C GLN A 72 -11.79 3.65 4.71
N LEU A 73 -10.61 3.10 4.45
CA LEU A 73 -10.05 3.01 3.09
C LEU A 73 -11.00 2.25 2.17
N MET A 74 -11.46 1.06 2.56
CA MET A 74 -12.39 0.25 1.77
C MET A 74 -13.69 1.01 1.48
N GLY A 75 -14.22 1.76 2.46
CA GLY A 75 -15.37 2.63 2.27
C GLY A 75 -15.15 3.76 1.27
N ASN A 76 -13.92 4.31 1.21
CA ASN A 76 -13.56 5.40 0.30
C ASN A 76 -13.31 4.93 -1.14
N ILE A 77 -12.67 3.78 -1.33
CA ILE A 77 -12.28 3.27 -2.65
C ILE A 77 -13.34 2.36 -3.28
N GLY A 78 -14.24 1.78 -2.48
CA GLY A 78 -15.19 0.78 -2.92
C GLY A 78 -14.49 -0.42 -3.57
N ASP A 79 -14.95 -0.82 -4.76
CA ASP A 79 -14.39 -1.94 -5.53
C ASP A 79 -13.42 -1.49 -6.64
N ALA A 80 -13.04 -0.20 -6.68
CA ALA A 80 -12.28 0.37 -7.79
C ALA A 80 -10.82 -0.06 -7.83
N ILE A 81 -10.23 -0.37 -6.66
CA ILE A 81 -8.82 -0.70 -6.51
C ILE A 81 -8.71 -1.99 -5.69
N PRO A 82 -8.15 -3.08 -6.24
CA PRO A 82 -7.79 -4.26 -5.48
C PRO A 82 -6.85 -3.93 -4.33
N VAL A 83 -7.17 -4.43 -3.13
CA VAL A 83 -6.35 -4.29 -1.92
C VAL A 83 -5.82 -5.66 -1.49
N ILE A 84 -4.52 -5.74 -1.27
CA ILE A 84 -3.82 -6.88 -0.66
C ILE A 84 -3.37 -6.45 0.73
N ALA A 85 -4.01 -6.99 1.77
CA ALA A 85 -3.56 -6.82 3.14
C ALA A 85 -2.51 -7.89 3.46
N VAL A 86 -1.34 -7.46 3.91
CA VAL A 86 -0.27 -8.30 4.42
C VAL A 86 -0.31 -8.17 5.94
N VAL A 87 -0.43 -9.31 6.62
CA VAL A 87 -0.44 -9.38 8.08
C VAL A 87 0.67 -10.31 8.53
N GLU A 88 1.39 -9.94 9.59
CA GLU A 88 2.41 -10.82 10.17
C GLU A 88 1.71 -12.00 10.87
N SER A 89 2.02 -13.23 10.46
CA SER A 89 1.55 -14.44 11.14
C SER A 89 2.62 -14.95 12.10
N PHE A 90 2.21 -15.29 13.33
CA PHE A 90 3.02 -15.96 14.35
C PHE A 90 3.45 -17.38 13.95
#